data_AF-A0A357A066-F1
#
_entry.id   AF-A0A357A066-F1
#
_cell.length_a   1.000
_cell.length_b   1.000
_cell.length_c   1.000
_cell.angle_alpha   90.00
_cell.angle_beta   90.00
_cell.angle_gamma   90.00
#
_symmetry.space_group_name_H-M   'P 1'
#
loop_
_entity.id
_entity.type
_entity.pdbx_description
1 polymer ?
#
loop_
_entity_poly.entity_id
_entity_poly.type
_entity_poly.pdbx_seq_one_letter_code
_entity_poly.pdbx_strand_id
1 'polypeptide(L)'
;MITLERHAQAVLTDSGGVQREACRLGVPTYILRNETEWTELVEKGQAILSGVRYDEIMAAIRRASFVRPMRREVFDPVDCIVKDLQRRS
;
A
#
# COMPACT_ATOMS: atom_id res chain seq x y z
N MET A 1 -11.60 3.03 9.17
CA MET A 1 -10.88 2.68 7.93
C MET A 1 -9.52 2.07 8.24
N ILE A 2 -8.57 2.84 8.79
CA ILE A 2 -7.19 2.40 9.12
C ILE A 2 -7.10 1.11 9.94
N THR A 3 -8.00 0.87 10.89
CA THR A 3 -8.02 -0.38 11.65
C THR A 3 -8.18 -1.60 10.73
N LEU A 4 -9.04 -1.52 9.71
CA LEU A 4 -9.24 -2.63 8.77
C LEU A 4 -8.00 -2.87 7.92
N GLU A 5 -7.38 -1.82 7.39
CA GLU A 5 -6.14 -1.92 6.62
C GLU A 5 -5.02 -2.56 7.46
N ARG A 6 -4.83 -2.09 8.69
CA ARG A 6 -3.83 -2.65 9.62
C ARG A 6 -4.03 -4.16 9.79
N HIS A 7 -5.26 -4.64 9.90
CA HIS A 7 -5.52 -6.06 10.14
C HIS A 7 -5.64 -6.88 8.86
N ALA A 8 -5.74 -6.26 7.68
CA ALA A 8 -5.84 -6.95 6.41
C ALA A 8 -4.59 -7.81 6.11
N GLN A 9 -4.83 -8.85 5.30
CA GLN A 9 -3.77 -9.67 4.71
C GLN A 9 -3.11 -8.96 3.51
N ALA A 10 -3.90 -8.22 2.75
CA ALA A 10 -3.49 -7.37 1.65
C ALA A 10 -4.53 -6.27 1.43
N VAL A 11 -4.12 -5.19 0.76
CA VAL A 11 -4.99 -4.11 0.31
C VAL A 11 -4.87 -4.00 -1.20
N LEU A 12 -5.99 -4.05 -1.90
CA LEU A 12 -6.11 -3.75 -3.34
C LEU A 12 -6.85 -2.42 -3.44
N THR A 13 -6.25 -1.40 -4.03
CA THR A 13 -6.81 -0.04 -4.00
C THR A 13 -6.34 0.81 -5.18
N ASP A 14 -7.19 1.73 -5.63
CA ASP A 14 -6.83 2.83 -6.53
C ASP A 14 -6.64 4.17 -5.78
N SER A 15 -7.03 4.24 -4.50
CA SER A 15 -6.93 5.45 -3.67
C SER A 15 -5.48 5.75 -3.27
N GLY A 16 -4.97 6.90 -3.69
CA GLY A 16 -3.60 7.34 -3.37
C GLY A 16 -3.34 7.50 -1.87
N GLY A 17 -4.34 7.90 -1.07
CA GLY A 17 -4.20 7.97 0.40
C GLY A 17 -4.00 6.59 1.01
N VAL A 18 -4.87 5.64 0.64
CA VAL A 18 -4.83 4.26 1.14
C VAL A 18 -3.54 3.55 0.70
N GLN A 19 -3.01 3.85 -0.50
CA GLN A 19 -1.72 3.31 -0.96
C GLN A 19 -0.60 3.59 0.05
N ARG A 20 -0.52 4.83 0.54
CA ARG A 20 0.52 5.25 1.49
C ARG A 20 0.27 4.69 2.88
N GLU A 21 -0.97 4.75 3.35
CA GLU A 21 -1.39 4.25 4.65
C GLU A 21 -1.09 2.75 4.78
N ALA A 22 -1.55 1.95 3.83
CA ALA A 22 -1.34 0.50 3.80
C ALA A 22 0.16 0.13 3.71
N CYS A 23 0.93 0.79 2.83
CA CYS A 23 2.38 0.57 2.71
C CYS A 23 3.11 0.90 4.00
N ARG A 24 2.74 2.02 4.67
CA ARG A 24 3.36 2.42 5.94
C ARG A 24 3.00 1.48 7.09
N LEU A 25 1.82 0.88 7.05
CA LEU A 25 1.41 -0.19 7.97
C LEU A 25 2.09 -1.53 7.64
N GLY A 26 2.94 -1.62 6.61
CA GLY A 26 3.56 -2.87 6.18
C GLY A 26 2.53 -3.91 5.72
N VAL A 27 1.41 -3.45 5.17
CA VAL A 27 0.38 -4.30 4.57
C VAL A 27 0.70 -4.43 3.08
N PRO A 28 0.76 -5.65 2.53
CA PRO A 28 0.89 -5.86 1.09
C PRO A 28 -0.12 -5.03 0.31
N THR A 29 0.36 -4.18 -0.61
CA THR A 29 -0.49 -3.21 -1.32
C THR A 29 -0.40 -3.42 -2.82
N TYR A 30 -1.55 -3.60 -3.48
CA TYR A 30 -1.68 -3.72 -4.93
C TYR A 30 -2.44 -2.51 -5.47
N ILE A 31 -1.80 -1.77 -6.36
CA ILE A 31 -2.31 -0.53 -6.92
C ILE A 31 -3.11 -0.86 -8.18
N LEU A 32 -4.42 -0.65 -8.12
CA LEU A 32 -5.38 -0.91 -9.20
C LEU A 32 -5.38 0.23 -10.24
N ARG A 33 -4.19 0.62 -10.72
CA ARG A 33 -3.97 1.66 -11.72
C ARG A 33 -2.88 1.22 -12.69
N ASN A 34 -2.85 1.84 -13.87
CA ASN A 34 -1.76 1.63 -14.84
C ASN A 34 -0.53 2.50 -14.53
N GLU A 35 -0.70 3.55 -13.74
CA GLU A 35 0.32 4.52 -13.36
C GLU A 35 0.11 4.91 -11.90
N THR A 36 1.18 5.32 -11.21
CA THR A 36 1.10 5.82 -9.84
C THR A 36 2.07 6.96 -9.62
N GLU A 37 1.63 7.94 -8.85
CA GLU A 37 2.48 9.03 -8.35
C GLU A 37 3.45 8.57 -7.23
N TRP A 38 3.27 7.36 -6.70
CA TRP A 38 4.06 6.78 -5.60
C TRP A 38 5.08 5.76 -6.10
N THR A 39 5.91 6.14 -7.09
CA THR A 39 6.89 5.23 -7.70
C THR A 39 7.88 4.67 -6.67
N GLU A 40 8.21 5.45 -5.64
CA GLU A 40 9.13 5.04 -4.59
C GLU A 40 8.61 3.85 -3.76
N LEU A 41 7.29 3.71 -3.62
CA LEU A 41 6.68 2.57 -2.91
C LEU A 41 6.80 1.29 -3.74
N VAL A 42 6.69 1.40 -5.07
CA VAL A 42 6.86 0.28 -5.99
C VAL A 42 8.33 -0.15 -6.07
N GLU A 43 9.24 0.82 -6.22
CA GLU A 43 10.69 0.57 -6.30
C GLU A 43 11.24 -0.11 -5.04
N LYS A 44 10.72 0.25 -3.86
CA LYS A 44 11.09 -0.37 -2.58
C LYS A 44 10.40 -1.72 -2.34
N GLY A 45 9.57 -2.19 -3.27
CA GLY A 45 8.79 -3.41 -3.13
C GLY A 45 7.71 -3.35 -2.04
N GLN A 46 7.31 -2.15 -1.62
CA GLN A 46 6.27 -1.94 -0.61
C GLN A 46 4.86 -1.99 -1.22
N ALA A 47 4.75 -1.65 -2.51
CA ALA A 47 3.53 -1.79 -3.32
C ALA A 47 3.83 -2.48 -4.64
N ILE A 48 2.79 -3.04 -5.28
CA ILE A 48 2.85 -3.58 -6.64
C ILE A 48 1.85 -2.83 -7.52
N LEU A 49 2.31 -2.25 -8.62
CA LEU A 49 1.44 -1.69 -9.65
C LEU A 49 0.84 -2.84 -10.46
N SER A 50 -0.41 -3.20 -10.15
CA SER A 50 -1.04 -4.42 -10.67
C SER A 50 -1.79 -4.23 -11.98
N GLY A 51 -1.97 -2.99 -12.42
CA GLY A 51 -2.88 -2.67 -13.52
C GLY A 51 -4.35 -2.79 -13.10
N VAL A 52 -5.24 -2.80 -14.09
CA VAL A 52 -6.70 -2.83 -13.88
C VAL A 52 -7.35 -4.11 -14.39
N ARG A 53 -6.62 -4.96 -15.11
CA ARG A 53 -7.17 -6.19 -15.68
C ARG A 53 -7.09 -7.33 -14.68
N TYR A 54 -8.15 -8.11 -14.60
CA TYR A 54 -8.25 -9.26 -13.68
C TYR A 54 -7.03 -10.18 -13.76
N ASP A 55 -6.60 -10.57 -14.97
CA ASP A 55 -5.47 -11.48 -15.16
C ASP A 55 -4.15 -10.87 -14.67
N GLU A 56 -3.95 -9.58 -14.88
CA GLU A 56 -2.76 -8.85 -14.42
C GLU A 56 -2.71 -8.78 -12.89
N ILE A 57 -3.85 -8.43 -12.27
CA ILE A 57 -4.02 -8.39 -10.82
C ILE A 57 -3.77 -9.76 -10.20
N MET A 58 -4.37 -10.81 -10.75
CA MET A 58 -4.19 -12.17 -10.23
C MET A 58 -2.75 -12.67 -10.42
N ALA A 59 -2.12 -12.34 -11.54
CA ALA A 59 -0.72 -12.66 -11.77
C ALA A 59 0.21 -11.90 -10.81
N ALA A 60 -0.10 -10.65 -10.47
CA ALA A 60 0.63 -9.86 -9.50
C ALA A 60 0.53 -10.49 -8.09
N ILE A 61 -0.69 -10.85 -7.66
CA ILE A 61 -0.93 -11.48 -6.35
C ILE A 61 -0.19 -12.80 -6.22
N ARG A 62 -0.20 -13.65 -7.26
CA ARG A 62 0.46 -14.96 -7.23
C ARG A 62 2.00 -14.87 -7.22
N ARG A 63 2.57 -13.84 -7.85
CA ARG A 63 4.02 -13.63 -7.91
C ARG A 63 4.57 -12.98 -6.64
N ALA A 64 3.75 -12.23 -5.94
CA ALA A 64 4.17 -11.46 -4.79
C ALA A 64 4.59 -12.38 -3.63
N SER A 65 5.83 -12.24 -3.20
CA SER A 65 6.37 -12.93 -2.02
C SER A 65 6.39 -11.97 -0.84
N PHE A 66 5.20 -11.50 -0.42
CA PHE A 66 5.11 -10.60 0.73
C PHE A 66 5.30 -11.38 2.02
N VAL A 67 6.43 -11.16 2.69
CA VAL A 67 6.62 -11.59 4.08
C VAL A 67 6.07 -10.50 4.99
N ARG A 68 5.00 -10.81 5.73
CA ARG A 68 4.41 -9.86 6.67
C ARG A 68 5.43 -9.60 7.80
N PRO A 69 5.91 -8.35 8.00
CA PRO A 69 6.91 -8.08 9.03
C PRO A 69 6.34 -8.39 10.42
N MET A 70 7.12 -9.09 11.24
CA MET A 70 6.69 -9.63 12.55
C MET A 70 6.46 -8.53 13.60
N ARG A 71 7.00 -7.33 13.38
CA ARG A 71 6.73 -6.13 14.17
C ARG A 71 6.32 -4.98 13.25
N ARG A 72 5.23 -4.30 13.62
CA ARG A 72 4.87 -3.00 13.08
C ARG A 72 5.28 -1.95 14.10
N GLU A 73 5.91 -0.87 13.66
CA GLU A 73 5.99 0.32 14.51
C GLU A 73 4.56 0.70 14.92
N VAL A 74 4.34 0.87 16.23
CA VAL A 74 3.07 1.39 16.73
C VAL A 74 3.05 2.86 16.33
N PHE A 75 2.18 3.19 15.38
CA PHE A 75 2.04 4.54 14.87
C PHE A 75 0.59 4.99 15.00
N ASP A 76 0.40 6.27 15.36
CA ASP A 76 -0.91 6.90 15.37
C ASP A 76 -1.37 7.11 13.91
N PRO A 77 -2.52 6.54 13.50
CA PRO A 77 -3.10 6.79 12.18
C PRO A 77 -3.20 8.28 11.80
N VAL A 78 -3.48 9.15 12.77
CA VAL A 78 -3.66 10.59 12.54
C VAL A 78 -2.32 11.25 12.16
N ASP A 79 -1.23 10.84 12.80
CA ASP A 79 0.11 11.33 12.46
C ASP A 79 0.49 11.03 11.01
N CYS A 80 -0.09 9.99 10.40
CA CYS A 80 0.23 9.59 9.03
C CYS A 80 -0.30 10.62 8.05
N ILE A 81 -1.57 10.96 8.19
CA ILE A 81 -2.26 11.93 7.34
C ILE A 81 -1.63 13.32 7.53
N VAL A 82 -1.35 13.71 8.77
CA VAL A 82 -0.79 15.04 9.08
C VAL A 82 0.62 15.20 8.52
N LYS A 83 1.53 14.24 8.73
CA LYS A 83 2.90 14.30 8.18
C LYS A 83 2.90 14.28 6.66
N ASP A 84 1.96 13.57 6.05
CA ASP A 84 1.79 13.51 4.62
C ASP A 84 1.33 14.83 4.01
N LEU A 85 0.38 15.52 4.64
CA LEU A 85 -0.06 16.85 4.22
C LEU A 85 1.06 17.89 4.38
N GLN A 86 1.84 17.81 5.46
CA GLN A 86 2.96 18.72 5.72
C GLN A 86 4.11 18.57 4.73
N ARG A 87 4.36 17.37 4.19
CA ARG A 87 5.39 17.14 3.14
C ARG A 87 4.98 17.63 1.75
N ARG A 88 3.71 18.01 1.56
CA ARG A 88 3.18 18.55 0.30
C ARG A 88 3.16 20.09 0.29
N SER A 89 3.70 20.74 1.33
CA SER A 89 3.75 22.20 1.51
C SER A 89 5.14 22.75 1.21
#